data_AF-A0A1H4HPU9-F1
#
_entry.id   AF-A0A1H4HPU9-F1
#
_cell.length_a   1.000
_cell.length_b   1.000
_cell.length_c   1.000
_cell.angle_alpha   90.00
_cell.angle_beta   90.00
_cell.angle_gamma   90.00
#
_symmetry.space_group_name_H-M   'P 1'
#
loop_
_entity.id
_entity.type
_entity.pdbx_description
1 polymer ?
#
loop_
_entity_poly.entity_id
_entity_poly.type
_entity_poly.pdbx_seq_one_letter_code
_entity_poly.pdbx_strand_id
1 'polypeptide(L)'
;MSRTSSLRKSWSESENYTHGMAHIQYLTKTNLDRIRKINHFLINAFQQSLSDIKENLSSTYLFLLTDGHGVLLAMDYSPDLEQVVKQSPIRPGMIFTARSCGVNAISESMDKHGPVQLSPEQHENPLFQNWHCYAAPLSVGLQHVGYLDVSTINADIQSELIAIAKLIPAHMQNRYQSNLASSVTEQPSIEFTKRQLTILKMISNGLTVKAIALKLKIKECTVNHHKKVIFNKLGVQSSTEAVSIASRLSYL
;
A
#
# COMPACT_ATOMS: atom_id res chain seq x y z
N MET A 1 -60.05 -18.16 -33.53
CA MET A 1 -60.17 -19.05 -32.34
C MET A 1 -59.29 -20.27 -32.58
N SER A 2 -58.12 -20.35 -31.93
CA SER A 2 -57.31 -21.57 -31.96
C SER A 2 -56.54 -21.71 -30.64
N ARG A 3 -56.97 -22.68 -29.83
CA ARG A 3 -56.19 -23.43 -28.82
C ARG A 3 -55.04 -24.18 -29.55
N THR A 4 -53.89 -24.57 -29.03
CA THR A 4 -53.38 -24.87 -27.67
C THR A 4 -51.88 -25.24 -27.78
N SER A 5 -51.16 -25.16 -26.65
CA SER A 5 -50.07 -26.06 -26.20
C SER A 5 -48.60 -25.81 -26.60
N SER A 6 -47.83 -25.48 -25.56
CA SER A 6 -46.49 -25.95 -25.17
C SER A 6 -45.34 -25.95 -26.18
N LEU A 7 -44.19 -25.40 -25.75
CA LEU A 7 -42.93 -26.16 -25.65
C LEU A 7 -41.87 -25.32 -24.93
N ARG A 8 -41.27 -25.93 -23.89
CA ARG A 8 -40.01 -25.51 -23.25
C ARG A 8 -38.90 -25.45 -24.31
N LYS A 9 -38.15 -24.35 -24.33
CA LYS A 9 -36.75 -24.25 -24.79
C LYS A 9 -36.02 -23.44 -23.71
N SER A 10 -35.25 -24.07 -22.82
CA SER A 10 -33.82 -24.37 -23.02
C SER A 10 -33.10 -23.17 -23.64
N TRP A 11 -32.62 -22.28 -22.78
CA TRP A 11 -31.66 -21.25 -23.15
C TRP A 11 -30.27 -21.77 -22.81
N SER A 12 -29.53 -22.15 -23.85
CA SER A 12 -28.08 -22.27 -23.86
C SER A 12 -27.59 -21.49 -25.06
N GLU A 13 -26.40 -20.89 -24.93
CA GLU A 13 -25.73 -19.92 -25.82
C GLU A 13 -26.12 -18.46 -25.57
N SER A 14 -25.22 -17.49 -25.54
CA SER A 14 -23.77 -17.38 -25.33
C SER A 14 -23.46 -15.89 -25.42
N GLU A 15 -22.27 -15.50 -24.95
CA GLU A 15 -21.55 -14.27 -25.30
C GLU A 15 -21.77 -13.01 -24.44
N ASN A 16 -20.72 -12.79 -23.63
CA ASN A 16 -19.93 -11.55 -23.54
C ASN A 16 -20.61 -10.30 -23.00
N TYR A 17 -20.21 -9.90 -21.80
CA TYR A 17 -19.38 -8.72 -21.52
C TYR A 17 -19.45 -8.41 -20.02
N THR A 18 -18.39 -8.65 -19.25
CA THR A 18 -17.98 -7.73 -18.16
C THR A 18 -16.48 -7.79 -17.96
N HIS A 19 -15.88 -6.61 -18.00
CA HIS A 19 -14.49 -6.27 -17.77
C HIS A 19 -13.93 -6.93 -16.49
N GLY A 20 -12.68 -7.39 -16.52
CA GLY A 20 -12.03 -8.11 -15.42
C GLY A 20 -12.06 -7.33 -14.09
N MET A 21 -12.73 -7.87 -13.08
CA MET A 21 -12.66 -7.34 -11.72
C MET A 21 -11.22 -7.47 -11.20
N ALA A 22 -10.60 -6.33 -10.84
CA ALA A 22 -9.32 -6.33 -10.14
C ALA A 22 -9.46 -7.10 -8.81
N HIS A 23 -8.74 -8.22 -8.69
CA HIS A 23 -8.68 -8.98 -7.44
C HIS A 23 -7.85 -8.22 -6.41
N ILE A 24 -8.48 -7.82 -5.29
CA ILE A 24 -7.81 -7.17 -4.16
C ILE A 24 -6.62 -8.02 -3.69
N GLN A 25 -5.42 -7.44 -3.77
CA GLN A 25 -4.18 -8.10 -3.37
C GLN A 25 -3.77 -7.71 -1.95
N TYR A 26 -3.09 -8.64 -1.27
CA TYR A 26 -2.56 -8.46 0.06
C TYR A 26 -1.11 -8.93 0.14
N LEU A 27 -0.32 -8.30 1.01
CA LEU A 27 0.93 -8.88 1.47
C LEU A 27 0.68 -10.07 2.39
N THR A 28 1.60 -11.03 2.35
CA THR A 28 1.69 -12.06 3.38
C THR A 28 1.99 -11.41 4.73
N LYS A 29 1.54 -12.04 5.83
CA LYS A 29 1.78 -11.54 7.20
C LYS A 29 3.25 -11.21 7.46
N THR A 30 4.14 -12.12 7.06
CA THR A 30 5.60 -11.94 7.20
C THR A 30 6.12 -10.72 6.45
N ASN A 31 5.64 -10.46 5.22
CA ASN A 31 6.07 -9.30 4.45
C ASN A 31 5.47 -8.00 5.03
N LEU A 32 4.22 -8.03 5.51
CA LEU A 32 3.60 -6.91 6.18
C LEU A 32 4.36 -6.53 7.46
N ASP A 33 4.69 -7.49 8.32
CA ASP A 33 5.42 -7.24 9.57
C ASP A 33 6.77 -6.53 9.30
N ARG A 34 7.43 -6.89 8.20
CA ARG A 34 8.68 -6.24 7.78
C ARG A 34 8.46 -4.83 7.28
N ILE A 35 7.51 -4.63 6.37
CA ILE A 35 7.23 -3.31 5.82
C ILE A 35 6.76 -2.36 6.94
N ARG A 36 6.02 -2.85 7.93
CA ARG A 36 5.67 -2.05 9.12
C ARG A 36 6.88 -1.73 10.01
N LYS A 37 7.82 -2.67 10.19
CA LYS A 37 9.09 -2.40 10.89
C LYS A 37 9.93 -1.36 10.16
N ILE A 38 9.98 -1.41 8.83
CA ILE A 38 10.69 -0.41 8.00
C ILE A 38 10.04 0.97 8.18
N ASN A 39 8.71 1.03 8.09
CA ASN A 39 7.94 2.26 8.15
C ASN A 39 7.53 2.64 9.58
N HIS A 40 8.19 2.15 10.62
CA HIS A 40 7.70 2.34 11.99
C HIS A 40 7.66 3.81 12.43
N PHE A 41 8.60 4.65 11.96
CA PHE A 41 8.53 6.08 12.24
C PHE A 41 7.36 6.76 11.56
N LEU A 42 6.99 6.32 10.36
CA LEU A 42 5.84 6.85 9.64
C LEU A 42 4.54 6.44 10.34
N ILE A 43 4.45 5.18 10.76
CA ILE A 43 3.34 4.65 11.56
C ILE A 43 3.24 5.39 12.90
N ASN A 44 4.36 5.63 13.57
CA ASN A 44 4.37 6.37 14.84
C ASN A 44 3.95 7.84 14.64
N ALA A 45 4.43 8.50 13.58
CA ALA A 45 4.02 9.85 13.24
C ALA A 45 2.51 9.93 12.96
N PHE A 46 1.95 8.95 12.26
CA PHE A 46 0.51 8.82 12.04
C PHE A 46 -0.25 8.69 13.36
N GLN A 47 0.12 7.73 14.20
CA GLN A 47 -0.56 7.48 15.49
C GLN A 47 -0.53 8.70 16.41
N GLN A 48 0.64 9.35 16.54
CA GLN A 48 0.80 10.55 17.37
C GLN A 48 0.03 11.75 16.80
N SER A 49 0.03 11.92 15.47
CA SER A 49 -0.72 13.02 14.84
C SER A 49 -2.22 12.86 15.05
N LEU A 50 -2.73 11.63 14.95
CA LEU A 50 -4.16 11.37 15.16
C LEU A 50 -4.55 11.46 16.63
N SER A 51 -3.68 11.07 17.57
CA SER A 51 -3.98 11.25 19.00
C SER A 51 -4.17 12.71 19.39
N ASP A 52 -3.45 13.63 18.74
CA ASP A 52 -3.57 15.08 19.02
C ASP A 52 -4.94 15.66 18.66
N ILE A 53 -5.61 15.08 17.65
CA ILE A 53 -6.86 15.61 17.11
C ILE A 53 -8.09 14.78 17.49
N LYS A 54 -7.87 13.53 17.93
CA LYS A 54 -8.93 12.54 18.14
C LYS A 54 -10.03 12.97 19.08
N GLU A 55 -9.66 13.67 20.16
CA GLU A 55 -10.61 14.16 21.16
C GLU A 55 -11.56 15.23 20.60
N ASN A 56 -11.18 15.89 19.51
CA ASN A 56 -11.96 16.93 18.85
C ASN A 56 -12.70 16.42 17.60
N LEU A 57 -12.46 15.18 17.17
CA LEU A 57 -13.13 14.56 16.04
C LEU A 57 -14.48 13.97 16.47
N SER A 58 -15.55 14.73 16.25
CA SER A 58 -16.92 14.30 16.55
C SER A 58 -17.63 13.61 15.37
N SER A 59 -17.15 13.82 14.14
CA SER A 59 -17.70 13.22 12.92
C SER A 59 -17.22 11.79 12.70
N THR A 60 -18.02 10.97 11.98
CA THR A 60 -17.58 9.67 11.45
C THR A 60 -16.35 9.83 10.55
N TYR A 61 -15.30 9.03 10.76
CA TYR A 61 -14.08 9.08 9.95
C TYR A 61 -13.38 7.72 9.84
N LEU A 62 -12.62 7.54 8.76
CA LEU A 62 -11.65 6.48 8.57
C LEU A 62 -10.37 7.04 7.96
N PHE A 63 -9.27 6.94 8.70
CA PHE A 63 -7.93 7.24 8.25
C PHE A 63 -7.21 5.97 7.81
N LEU A 64 -6.58 6.02 6.64
CA LEU A 64 -5.74 4.97 6.11
C LEU A 64 -4.33 5.51 5.87
N LEU A 65 -3.32 4.78 6.34
CA LEU A 65 -1.91 5.08 6.08
C LEU A 65 -1.30 4.00 5.20
N THR A 66 -0.75 4.39 4.05
CA THR A 66 0.02 3.49 3.19
C THR A 66 1.50 3.85 3.15
N ASP A 67 2.35 2.88 2.74
CA ASP A 67 3.70 3.19 2.28
C ASP A 67 3.69 3.82 0.87
N GLY A 68 4.85 4.26 0.37
CA GLY A 68 4.97 4.86 -0.96
C GLY A 68 4.56 3.94 -2.13
N HIS A 69 4.31 2.66 -1.87
CA HIS A 69 3.87 1.65 -2.86
C HIS A 69 2.39 1.29 -2.72
N GLY A 70 1.65 2.02 -1.88
CA GLY A 70 0.21 1.84 -1.66
C GLY A 70 -0.12 0.65 -0.76
N VAL A 71 0.83 0.08 -0.01
CA VAL A 71 0.54 -0.99 0.96
C VAL A 71 -0.01 -0.36 2.24
N LEU A 72 -1.20 -0.80 2.67
CA LEU A 72 -1.82 -0.34 3.91
C LEU A 72 -1.02 -0.78 5.14
N LEU A 73 -0.49 0.19 5.88
CA LEU A 73 0.37 0.01 7.06
C LEU A 73 -0.42 0.06 8.36
N ALA A 74 -1.33 1.02 8.45
CA ALA A 74 -2.12 1.32 9.64
C ALA A 74 -3.46 1.95 9.23
N MET A 75 -4.42 1.85 10.14
CA MET A 75 -5.73 2.47 10.00
C MET A 75 -6.15 3.01 11.36
N ASP A 76 -7.01 4.01 11.35
CA ASP A 76 -7.65 4.55 12.53
C ASP A 76 -9.05 5.05 12.14
N TYR A 77 -10.07 4.79 12.94
CA TYR A 77 -11.45 5.11 12.58
C TYR A 77 -12.32 5.37 13.80
N SER A 78 -13.43 6.07 13.58
CA SER A 78 -14.39 6.40 14.62
C SER A 78 -15.14 5.14 15.10
N PRO A 79 -15.54 5.04 16.38
CA PRO A 79 -16.11 3.81 16.96
C PRO A 79 -17.35 3.26 16.23
N ASP A 80 -18.14 4.14 15.62
CA ASP A 80 -19.33 3.80 14.84
C ASP A 80 -19.02 2.98 13.56
N LEU A 81 -17.81 3.10 13.01
CA LEU A 81 -17.38 2.32 11.84
C LEU A 81 -16.80 0.94 12.19
N GLU A 82 -16.61 0.59 13.47
CA GLU A 82 -15.95 -0.66 13.88
C GLU A 82 -16.54 -1.92 13.23
N GLN A 83 -17.87 -2.03 13.18
CA GLN A 83 -18.54 -3.18 12.57
C GLN A 83 -18.38 -3.19 11.04
N VAL A 84 -18.49 -2.02 10.41
CA VAL A 84 -18.32 -1.87 8.95
C VAL A 84 -16.91 -2.28 8.54
N VAL A 85 -15.89 -1.80 9.26
CA VAL A 85 -14.49 -2.13 8.98
C VAL A 85 -14.23 -3.63 9.18
N LYS A 86 -14.72 -4.22 10.28
CA LYS A 86 -14.56 -5.67 10.56
C LYS A 86 -15.18 -6.58 9.51
N GLN A 87 -16.30 -6.17 8.92
CA GLN A 87 -16.99 -6.92 7.87
C GLN A 87 -16.42 -6.64 6.48
N SER A 88 -15.62 -5.59 6.34
CA SER A 88 -14.96 -5.24 5.09
C SER A 88 -13.69 -6.08 4.85
N PRO A 89 -13.25 -6.21 3.59
CA PRO A 89 -11.94 -6.78 3.27
C PRO A 89 -10.75 -5.91 3.74
N ILE A 90 -10.97 -4.66 4.15
CA ILE A 90 -9.92 -3.67 4.38
C ILE A 90 -9.19 -3.95 5.68
N ARG A 91 -7.88 -4.18 5.56
CA ARG A 91 -6.98 -4.46 6.68
C ARG A 91 -5.53 -4.17 6.30
N PRO A 92 -4.64 -3.93 7.28
CA PRO A 92 -3.21 -3.81 7.01
C PRO A 92 -2.69 -4.94 6.13
N GLY A 93 -1.87 -4.58 5.14
CA GLY A 93 -1.36 -5.46 4.09
C GLY A 93 -2.11 -5.39 2.76
N MET A 94 -3.31 -4.81 2.70
CA MET A 94 -4.02 -4.54 1.44
C MET A 94 -3.21 -3.58 0.55
N ILE A 95 -3.24 -3.78 -0.77
CA ILE A 95 -2.46 -2.98 -1.75
C ILE A 95 -3.41 -2.08 -2.55
N PHE A 96 -3.32 -0.77 -2.39
CA PHE A 96 -4.22 0.24 -2.97
C PHE A 96 -3.82 0.72 -4.38
N THR A 97 -2.90 0.05 -5.07
CA THR A 97 -2.60 0.39 -6.48
C THR A 97 -3.81 0.14 -7.39
N ALA A 98 -3.95 0.91 -8.47
CA ALA A 98 -5.04 0.72 -9.45
C ALA A 98 -5.08 -0.72 -10.00
N ARG A 99 -3.93 -1.35 -10.20
CA ARG A 99 -3.83 -2.75 -10.62
C ARG A 99 -4.44 -3.74 -9.62
N SER A 100 -4.37 -3.44 -8.32
CA SER A 100 -4.83 -4.34 -7.25
C SER A 100 -6.28 -4.09 -6.88
N CYS A 101 -6.69 -2.82 -6.75
CA CYS A 101 -8.00 -2.47 -6.22
C CYS A 101 -8.82 -1.55 -7.14
N GLY A 102 -8.44 -1.39 -8.41
CA GLY A 102 -9.05 -0.40 -9.31
C GLY A 102 -8.73 1.04 -8.90
N VAL A 103 -9.20 2.00 -9.70
CA VAL A 103 -9.12 3.43 -9.38
C VAL A 103 -9.75 3.71 -8.01
N ASN A 104 -8.94 4.27 -7.12
CA ASN A 104 -9.27 4.72 -5.78
C ASN A 104 -8.43 5.98 -5.43
N ALA A 105 -8.75 6.67 -4.33
CA ALA A 105 -8.13 7.96 -4.04
C ALA A 105 -6.61 7.85 -3.81
N ILE A 106 -6.13 6.77 -3.18
CA ILE A 106 -4.70 6.52 -3.01
C ILE A 106 -4.04 6.26 -4.37
N SER A 107 -4.60 5.40 -5.22
CA SER A 107 -4.02 5.16 -6.54
C SER A 107 -3.99 6.40 -7.43
N GLU A 108 -5.02 7.23 -7.37
CA GLU A 108 -5.07 8.49 -8.11
C GLU A 108 -4.05 9.50 -7.57
N SER A 109 -3.86 9.56 -6.25
CA SER A 109 -2.84 10.40 -5.63
C SER A 109 -1.43 9.96 -6.01
N MET A 110 -1.20 8.64 -6.15
CA MET A 110 0.05 8.07 -6.66
C MET A 110 0.33 8.50 -8.11
N ASP A 111 -0.69 8.50 -8.98
CA ASP A 111 -0.54 8.87 -10.40
C ASP A 111 -0.31 10.38 -10.56
N LYS A 112 -1.10 11.19 -9.85
CA LYS A 112 -1.06 12.66 -9.94
C LYS A 112 0.04 13.32 -9.11
N HIS A 113 0.70 12.58 -8.23
CA HIS A 113 1.74 13.07 -7.32
C HIS A 113 1.24 14.25 -6.44
N GLY A 114 -0.01 14.18 -6.00
CA GLY A 114 -0.68 15.29 -5.33
C GLY A 114 -1.97 14.88 -4.62
N PRO A 115 -2.62 15.82 -3.90
CA PRO A 115 -3.87 15.55 -3.23
C PRO A 115 -4.99 15.27 -4.25
N VAL A 116 -5.84 14.29 -3.93
CA VAL A 116 -6.98 13.89 -4.74
C VAL A 116 -8.20 13.73 -3.86
N GLN A 117 -9.34 14.23 -4.33
CA GLN A 117 -10.65 13.94 -3.78
C GLN A 117 -11.43 13.08 -4.78
N LEU A 118 -12.02 11.99 -4.30
CA LEU A 118 -12.93 11.14 -5.08
C LEU A 118 -14.28 11.01 -4.40
N SER A 119 -15.33 11.12 -5.20
CA SER A 119 -16.70 10.76 -4.87
C SER A 119 -16.99 9.28 -5.16
N PRO A 120 -18.03 8.69 -4.55
CA PRO A 120 -18.33 7.26 -4.63
C PRO A 120 -18.41 6.71 -6.07
N GLU A 121 -18.97 7.47 -7.00
CA GLU A 121 -19.17 7.09 -8.40
C GLU A 121 -17.87 7.04 -9.20
N GLN A 122 -16.80 7.66 -8.68
CA GLN A 122 -15.50 7.74 -9.34
C GLN A 122 -14.59 6.54 -9.00
N HIS A 123 -15.02 5.67 -8.08
CA HIS A 123 -14.30 4.45 -7.75
C HIS A 123 -14.64 3.31 -8.71
N GLU A 124 -13.63 2.60 -9.20
CA GLU A 124 -13.85 1.44 -10.08
C GLU A 124 -14.30 0.20 -9.30
N ASN A 125 -13.80 0.02 -8.07
CA ASN A 125 -14.08 -1.17 -7.29
C ASN A 125 -15.36 -1.00 -6.45
N PRO A 126 -16.33 -1.93 -6.54
CA PRO A 126 -17.57 -1.89 -5.76
C PRO A 126 -17.39 -1.73 -4.25
N LEU A 127 -16.24 -2.15 -3.71
CA LEU A 127 -15.90 -1.96 -2.30
C LEU A 127 -15.97 -0.49 -1.85
N PHE A 128 -15.62 0.45 -2.73
CA PHE A 128 -15.50 1.87 -2.43
C PHE A 128 -16.67 2.70 -2.97
N GLN A 129 -17.71 2.08 -3.55
CA GLN A 129 -18.82 2.80 -4.19
C GLN A 129 -19.77 3.52 -3.23
N ASN A 130 -19.49 3.49 -1.93
CA ASN A 130 -20.17 4.30 -0.92
C ASN A 130 -19.19 5.18 -0.12
N TRP A 131 -17.97 5.37 -0.65
CA TRP A 131 -16.90 6.06 0.05
C TRP A 131 -16.69 7.45 -0.55
N HIS A 132 -16.54 8.44 0.31
CA HIS A 132 -15.99 9.74 -0.06
C HIS A 132 -14.56 9.81 0.46
N CYS A 133 -13.60 9.99 -0.43
CA CYS A 133 -12.18 9.86 -0.10
C CYS A 133 -11.44 11.17 -0.40
N TYR A 134 -10.54 11.54 0.51
CA TYR A 134 -9.49 12.52 0.28
C TYR A 134 -8.14 11.87 0.58
N ALA A 135 -7.30 11.73 -0.44
CA ALA A 135 -5.95 11.20 -0.31
C ALA A 135 -4.90 12.27 -0.59
N ALA A 136 -3.80 12.24 0.14
CA ALA A 136 -2.67 13.13 -0.08
C ALA A 136 -1.32 12.41 0.14
N PRO A 137 -0.29 12.76 -0.65
CA PRO A 137 1.04 12.19 -0.47
C PRO A 137 1.70 12.73 0.80
N LEU A 138 2.41 11.86 1.49
CA LEU A 138 3.32 12.18 2.58
C LEU A 138 4.73 12.24 2.01
N SER A 139 5.34 13.43 1.99
CA SER A 139 6.62 13.66 1.31
C SER A 139 7.75 14.01 2.27
N VAL A 140 8.95 13.50 1.98
CA VAL A 140 10.20 13.97 2.59
C VAL A 140 11.15 14.35 1.46
N GLY A 141 11.48 15.65 1.38
CA GLY A 141 12.15 16.19 0.20
C GLY A 141 11.30 15.95 -1.05
N LEU A 142 11.90 15.29 -2.05
CA LEU A 142 11.23 14.96 -3.32
C LEU A 142 10.59 13.56 -3.33
N GLN A 143 10.73 12.78 -2.25
CA GLN A 143 10.26 11.40 -2.21
C GLN A 143 8.93 11.28 -1.45
N HIS A 144 7.95 10.62 -2.06
CA HIS A 144 6.73 10.20 -1.37
C HIS A 144 7.02 8.96 -0.51
N VAL A 145 6.96 9.12 0.81
CA VAL A 145 7.21 8.03 1.77
C VAL A 145 5.94 7.23 2.08
N GLY A 146 4.77 7.78 1.78
CA GLY A 146 3.47 7.16 1.96
C GLY A 146 2.33 8.02 1.47
N TYR A 147 1.11 7.54 1.64
CA TYR A 147 -0.10 8.30 1.38
C TYR A 147 -1.02 8.21 2.60
N LEU A 148 -1.61 9.35 2.94
CA LEU A 148 -2.70 9.42 3.91
C LEU A 148 -4.01 9.52 3.13
N ASP A 149 -4.95 8.67 3.45
CA ASP A 149 -6.33 8.79 2.99
C ASP A 149 -7.27 9.01 4.17
N VAL A 150 -8.23 9.90 3.97
CA VAL A 150 -9.30 10.23 4.90
C VAL A 150 -10.62 9.98 4.20
N SER A 151 -11.41 9.09 4.78
CA SER A 151 -12.62 8.57 4.17
C SER A 151 -13.83 8.68 5.10
N THR A 152 -15.01 8.86 4.50
CA THR A 152 -16.32 8.59 5.14
C THR A 152 -17.04 7.51 4.36
N ILE A 153 -17.82 6.66 5.07
CA ILE A 153 -18.57 5.56 4.47
C ILE A 153 -20.06 5.83 4.66
N ASN A 154 -20.84 5.77 3.56
CA ASN A 154 -22.28 6.02 3.55
C ASN A 154 -22.70 7.43 4.03
N ALA A 155 -21.77 8.39 4.03
CA ALA A 155 -22.02 9.77 4.43
C ALA A 155 -21.11 10.71 3.66
N ASP A 156 -21.58 11.94 3.42
CA ASP A 156 -20.78 13.00 2.82
C ASP A 156 -19.66 13.44 3.77
N ILE A 157 -18.50 13.75 3.18
CA ILE A 157 -17.38 14.27 3.94
C ILE A 157 -17.68 15.71 4.38
N GLN A 158 -17.68 15.92 5.70
CA GLN A 158 -17.95 17.24 6.28
C GLN A 158 -16.78 18.20 6.04
N SER A 159 -17.06 19.48 5.86
CA SER A 159 -16.06 20.52 5.59
C SER A 159 -14.92 20.56 6.62
N GLU A 160 -15.23 20.26 7.89
CA GLU A 160 -14.25 20.12 8.97
C GLU A 160 -13.27 18.98 8.69
N LEU A 161 -13.77 17.79 8.33
CA LEU A 161 -12.93 16.64 8.03
C LEU A 161 -12.08 16.87 6.77
N ILE A 162 -12.58 17.61 5.79
CA ILE A 162 -11.78 18.05 4.62
C ILE A 162 -10.62 18.96 5.08
N ALA A 163 -10.89 19.93 5.95
CA ALA A 163 -9.85 20.83 6.46
C ALA A 163 -8.78 20.05 7.22
N ILE A 164 -9.21 19.10 8.06
CA ILE A 164 -8.33 18.19 8.79
C ILE A 164 -7.52 17.32 7.83
N ALA A 165 -8.15 16.74 6.81
CA ALA A 165 -7.48 15.93 5.80
C ALA A 165 -6.42 16.71 5.00
N LYS A 166 -6.61 18.03 4.83
CA LYS A 166 -5.63 18.94 4.21
C LYS A 166 -4.46 19.30 5.14
N LEU A 167 -4.68 19.36 6.45
CA LEU A 167 -3.68 19.83 7.42
C LEU A 167 -2.87 18.69 8.05
N ILE A 168 -3.48 17.53 8.31
CA ILE A 168 -2.79 16.37 8.91
C ILE A 168 -1.54 15.97 8.13
N PRO A 169 -1.51 15.91 6.78
CA PRO A 169 -0.31 15.50 6.06
C PRO A 169 0.93 16.32 6.43
N ALA A 170 0.81 17.64 6.56
CA ALA A 170 1.91 18.51 6.95
C ALA A 170 2.33 18.27 8.42
N HIS A 171 1.37 18.11 9.32
CA HIS A 171 1.63 17.78 10.73
C HIS A 171 2.37 16.44 10.88
N MET A 172 1.91 15.42 10.16
CA MET A 172 2.53 14.11 10.11
C MET A 172 3.95 14.16 9.54
N GLN A 173 4.18 14.92 8.46
CA GLN A 173 5.50 15.07 7.85
C GLN A 173 6.49 15.71 8.84
N ASN A 174 6.09 16.75 9.57
CA ASN A 174 6.93 17.38 10.58
C ASN A 174 7.29 16.42 11.71
N ARG A 175 6.32 15.65 12.22
CA ARG A 175 6.57 14.62 13.24
C ARG A 175 7.47 13.49 12.72
N TYR A 176 7.24 13.04 11.48
CA TYR A 176 8.05 12.01 10.86
C TYR A 176 9.52 12.42 10.74
N GLN A 177 9.79 13.64 10.28
CA GLN A 177 11.14 14.19 10.22
C GLN A 177 11.79 14.30 11.60
N SER A 178 11.02 14.70 12.61
CA SER A 178 11.50 14.79 14.00
C SER A 178 11.85 13.41 14.56
N ASN A 179 10.98 12.41 14.35
CA ASN A 179 11.20 11.02 14.76
C ASN A 179 12.45 10.41 14.08
N LEU A 180 12.66 10.72 12.80
CA LEU A 180 13.88 10.32 12.09
C LEU A 180 15.13 10.98 12.68
N ALA A 181 15.09 12.28 12.96
CA ALA A 181 16.22 13.00 13.53
C ALA A 181 16.60 12.51 14.93
N SER A 182 15.61 12.21 15.78
CA SER A 182 15.82 11.71 17.15
C SER A 182 16.32 10.26 17.21
N SER A 183 16.28 9.51 16.10
CA SER A 183 16.62 8.07 16.07
C SER A 183 17.92 7.74 15.36
N VAL A 184 18.65 8.73 14.83
CA VAL A 184 19.98 8.57 14.23
C VAL A 184 20.98 7.94 15.22
N THR A 185 20.65 7.88 16.52
CA THR A 185 21.43 7.19 17.55
C THR A 185 21.12 5.69 17.73
N GLU A 186 20.02 5.12 17.20
CA GLU A 186 19.60 3.74 17.54
C GLU A 186 18.90 2.90 16.44
N GLN A 187 19.04 3.18 15.13
CA GLN A 187 18.43 2.30 14.11
C GLN A 187 19.35 1.22 13.53
N PRO A 188 18.87 -0.05 13.42
CA PRO A 188 19.47 -1.04 12.54
C PRO A 188 18.99 -0.78 11.11
N SER A 189 19.71 0.07 10.37
CA SER A 189 19.64 0.00 8.92
C SER A 189 19.93 -1.44 8.49
N ILE A 190 19.16 -2.01 7.57
CA ILE A 190 19.55 -3.28 6.95
C ILE A 190 20.78 -2.95 6.10
N GLU A 191 21.95 -2.98 6.72
CA GLU A 191 23.17 -2.47 6.11
C GLU A 191 23.67 -3.51 5.11
N PHE A 192 23.35 -3.33 3.84
CA PHE A 192 23.92 -4.15 2.78
C PHE A 192 25.35 -3.71 2.51
N THR A 193 26.26 -4.68 2.39
CA THR A 193 27.60 -4.36 1.88
C THR A 193 27.50 -3.95 0.41
N LYS A 194 28.45 -3.14 -0.08
CA LYS A 194 28.54 -2.76 -1.52
C LYS A 194 28.42 -3.97 -2.45
N ARG A 195 28.99 -5.12 -2.03
CA ARG A 195 28.93 -6.39 -2.75
C ARG A 195 27.52 -6.96 -2.79
N GLN A 196 26.80 -6.94 -1.67
CA GLN A 196 25.40 -7.40 -1.59
C GLN A 196 24.48 -6.54 -2.46
N LEU A 197 24.63 -5.20 -2.43
CA LEU A 197 23.87 -4.29 -3.31
C LEU A 197 24.16 -4.56 -4.78
N THR A 198 25.42 -4.79 -5.14
CA THR A 198 25.80 -5.13 -6.53
C THR A 198 25.11 -6.41 -7.00
N ILE A 199 25.12 -7.46 -6.16
CA ILE A 199 24.48 -8.73 -6.46
C ILE A 199 22.96 -8.58 -6.53
N LEU A 200 22.35 -7.82 -5.61
CA LEU A 200 20.92 -7.53 -5.61
C LEU A 200 20.48 -6.80 -6.89
N LYS A 201 21.28 -5.83 -7.36
CA LYS A 201 21.05 -5.13 -8.64
C LYS A 201 21.25 -6.04 -9.86
N MET A 202 22.14 -7.02 -9.80
CA MET A 202 22.24 -8.01 -10.87
C MET A 202 21.04 -8.98 -10.87
N ILE A 203 20.54 -9.36 -9.70
CA ILE A 203 19.33 -10.18 -9.56
C ILE A 203 18.12 -9.42 -10.10
N SER A 204 17.98 -8.11 -9.83
CA SER A 204 16.86 -7.30 -10.35
C SER A 204 16.87 -7.16 -11.87
N ASN A 205 18.05 -7.20 -12.49
CA ASN A 205 18.22 -7.23 -13.94
C ASN A 205 18.01 -8.63 -14.56
N GLY A 206 17.57 -9.62 -13.78
CA GLY A 206 17.28 -10.97 -14.28
C GLY A 206 18.52 -11.85 -14.53
N LEU A 207 19.71 -11.47 -14.04
CA LEU A 207 20.89 -12.30 -14.24
C LEU A 207 20.81 -13.59 -13.41
N THR A 208 21.18 -14.71 -14.04
CA THR A 208 21.31 -16.00 -13.36
C THR A 208 22.53 -16.04 -12.45
N VAL A 209 22.55 -16.94 -11.47
CA VAL A 209 23.69 -17.14 -10.55
C VAL A 209 25.00 -17.35 -11.33
N LYS A 210 24.96 -18.13 -12.40
CA LYS A 210 26.09 -18.39 -13.30
C LYS A 210 26.56 -17.11 -14.01
N ALA A 211 25.64 -16.29 -14.52
CA ALA A 211 25.98 -15.02 -15.16
C ALA A 211 26.60 -14.02 -14.16
N ILE A 212 26.06 -13.94 -12.94
CA ILE A 212 26.61 -13.11 -11.86
C ILE A 212 28.02 -13.56 -11.49
N ALA A 213 28.23 -14.88 -11.33
CA ALA A 213 29.52 -15.45 -10.99
C ALA A 213 30.60 -15.09 -12.03
N LEU A 214 30.28 -15.25 -13.32
CA LEU A 214 31.15 -14.86 -14.43
C LEU A 214 31.45 -13.36 -14.42
N LYS A 215 30.41 -12.51 -14.31
CA LYS A 215 30.57 -11.04 -14.34
C LYS A 215 31.40 -10.51 -13.17
N LEU A 216 31.27 -11.14 -12.01
CA LEU A 216 31.96 -10.75 -10.78
C LEU A 216 33.27 -11.50 -10.53
N LYS A 217 33.67 -12.40 -11.44
CA LYS A 217 34.86 -13.28 -11.35
C LYS A 217 34.95 -14.02 -10.02
N ILE A 218 33.84 -14.60 -9.57
CA ILE A 218 33.74 -15.41 -8.34
C ILE A 218 33.06 -16.74 -8.60
N LYS A 219 33.11 -17.67 -7.64
CA LYS A 219 32.43 -18.96 -7.73
C LYS A 219 30.91 -18.80 -7.55
N GLU A 220 30.12 -19.65 -8.20
CA GLU A 220 28.66 -19.68 -8.04
C GLU A 220 28.22 -19.91 -6.58
N CYS A 221 28.99 -20.71 -5.82
CA CYS A 221 28.73 -20.92 -4.39
C CYS A 221 28.83 -19.62 -3.58
N THR A 222 29.75 -18.72 -3.94
CA THR A 222 29.90 -17.40 -3.29
C THR A 222 28.71 -16.50 -3.62
N VAL A 223 28.20 -16.54 -4.86
CA VAL A 223 26.98 -15.82 -5.24
C VAL A 223 25.78 -16.35 -4.45
N ASN A 224 25.63 -17.67 -4.35
CA ASN A 224 24.55 -18.29 -3.56
C ASN A 224 24.63 -17.94 -2.07
N HIS A 225 25.85 -17.86 -1.51
CA HIS A 225 26.05 -17.39 -0.14
C HIS A 225 25.56 -15.94 0.02
N HIS A 226 25.99 -15.01 -0.84
CA HIS A 226 25.51 -13.64 -0.78
C HIS A 226 24.00 -13.53 -0.98
N LYS A 227 23.43 -14.33 -1.90
CA LYS A 227 21.99 -14.39 -2.13
C LYS A 227 21.25 -14.84 -0.87
N LYS A 228 21.74 -15.86 -0.16
CA LYS A 228 21.18 -16.30 1.14
C LYS A 228 21.27 -15.21 2.20
N VAL A 229 22.39 -14.49 2.29
CA VAL A 229 22.54 -13.37 3.24
C VAL A 229 21.59 -12.23 2.89
N ILE A 230 21.48 -11.87 1.60
CA ILE A 230 20.53 -10.87 1.12
C ILE A 230 19.10 -11.29 1.48
N PHE A 231 18.76 -12.55 1.23
CA PHE A 231 17.45 -13.10 1.50
C PHE A 231 17.14 -13.08 2.98
N ASN A 232 18.08 -13.46 3.84
CA ASN A 232 17.92 -13.38 5.29
C ASN A 232 17.77 -11.93 5.77
N LYS A 233 18.57 -10.99 5.22
CA LYS A 233 18.49 -9.56 5.55
C LYS A 233 17.16 -8.94 5.14
N LEU A 234 16.64 -9.28 3.95
CA LEU A 234 15.29 -8.89 3.49
C LEU A 234 14.18 -9.78 4.07
N GLY A 235 14.57 -10.88 4.73
CA GLY A 235 13.78 -12.02 5.19
C GLY A 235 13.02 -12.81 4.10
N VAL A 236 13.22 -12.54 2.82
CA VAL A 236 12.50 -13.18 1.70
C VAL A 236 12.97 -14.60 1.43
N GLN A 237 12.18 -15.37 0.68
CA GLN A 237 12.56 -16.73 0.27
C GLN A 237 12.86 -16.83 -1.23
N SER A 238 12.45 -15.85 -2.03
CA SER A 238 12.63 -15.86 -3.48
C SER A 238 13.35 -14.62 -4.01
N SER A 239 13.95 -14.74 -5.20
CA SER A 239 14.57 -13.61 -5.90
C SER A 239 13.53 -12.53 -6.25
N THR A 240 12.33 -12.93 -6.63
CA THR A 240 11.24 -12.01 -6.99
C THR A 240 10.79 -11.19 -5.79
N GLU A 241 10.59 -11.83 -4.63
CA GLU A 241 10.32 -11.13 -3.37
C GLU A 241 11.48 -10.21 -2.98
N ALA A 242 12.72 -10.67 -3.12
CA ALA A 242 13.91 -9.85 -2.82
C ALA A 242 13.93 -8.56 -3.63
N VAL A 243 13.69 -8.66 -4.94
CA VAL A 243 13.64 -7.51 -5.83
C VAL A 243 12.48 -6.59 -5.48
N SER A 244 11.30 -7.15 -5.20
CA SER A 244 10.12 -6.38 -4.80
C SER A 244 10.39 -5.57 -3.53
N ILE A 245 10.90 -6.20 -2.46
CA ILE A 245 11.20 -5.50 -1.21
C ILE A 245 12.37 -4.51 -1.38
N ALA A 246 13.40 -4.87 -2.12
CA ALA A 246 14.55 -4.00 -2.36
C ALA A 246 14.18 -2.73 -3.14
N SER A 247 13.27 -2.85 -4.12
CA SER A 247 12.72 -1.70 -4.85
C SER A 247 11.89 -0.81 -3.92
N ARG A 248 11.13 -1.42 -2.99
CA ARG A 248 10.37 -0.66 -1.98
C ARG A 248 11.24 0.13 -1.02
N LEU A 249 12.39 -0.44 -0.68
CA LEU A 249 13.40 0.16 0.19
C LEU A 249 14.33 1.15 -0.53
N SER A 250 14.09 1.45 -1.82
CA SER A 250 14.94 2.33 -2.63
C SER A 250 16.41 1.84 -2.73
N TYR A 251 16.64 0.52 -2.61
CA TYR A 251 17.97 -0.07 -2.86
C TYR A 251 18.21 -0.36 -4.36
N LEU A 252 17.15 -0.33 -5.17
CA LEU A 252 17.13 -0.61 -6.61
C LEU A 252 16.38 0.51 -7.33
#